data_AF-H3AHQ6-F1
#
_entry.id   AF-H3AHQ6-F1
#
_cell.length_a   1.000
_cell.length_b   1.000
_cell.length_c   1.000
_cell.angle_alpha   90.00
_cell.angle_beta   90.00
_cell.angle_gamma   90.00
#
_symmetry.space_group_name_H-M   'P 1'
#
loop_
_entity.id
_entity.type
_entity.pdbx_description
1 polymer ?
#
loop_
_entity_poly.entity_id
_entity_poly.type
_entity_poly.pdbx_seq_one_letter_code
_entity_poly.pdbx_strand_id
1 'polypeptide(L)'
;KEYAKGDSRYVIADNFTVCMETITAWAWGPLSVWTVLAFLQNKPYRFVLQLIVSLGQLYGDVLYFYTEYRDGFSHGWMWHPVYFWFYFVFMNALWIIIPSALICDAWANLSLVQAAADDLIPGYQGKVKKK
;
A
#
# COMPACT_ATOMS: atom_id res chain seq x y z
N LYS A 1 -6.52 -22.45 -1.67
CA LYS A 1 -5.53 -23.55 -1.69
C LYS A 1 -4.56 -23.46 -2.86
N GLU A 2 -4.96 -22.97 -4.04
CA GLU A 2 -4.05 -22.81 -5.20
C GLU A 2 -2.88 -21.83 -4.93
N TYR A 3 -3.15 -20.66 -4.37
CA TYR A 3 -2.09 -19.70 -4.02
C TYR A 3 -1.07 -20.26 -3.02
N ALA A 4 -1.51 -21.17 -2.15
CA ALA A 4 -0.63 -21.81 -1.19
C ALA A 4 0.35 -22.84 -1.80
N LYS A 5 0.19 -23.18 -3.09
CA LYS A 5 1.22 -23.90 -3.85
C LYS A 5 2.37 -22.97 -4.24
N GLY A 6 2.10 -21.67 -4.34
CA GLY A 6 3.10 -20.60 -4.49
C GLY A 6 3.80 -20.28 -3.18
N ASP A 7 3.03 -20.18 -2.10
CA ASP A 7 3.53 -19.83 -0.77
C ASP A 7 2.79 -20.61 0.33
N SER A 8 3.50 -21.56 0.93
CA SER A 8 2.95 -22.44 1.95
C SER A 8 2.64 -21.74 3.28
N ARG A 9 3.10 -20.49 3.51
CA ARG A 9 2.76 -19.69 4.70
C ARG A 9 1.26 -19.49 4.88
N TYR A 10 0.51 -19.48 3.77
CA TYR A 10 -0.95 -19.45 3.76
C TYR A 10 -1.63 -20.74 4.23
N VAL A 11 -0.93 -21.87 4.24
CA VAL A 11 -1.42 -23.16 4.76
C VAL A 11 -0.97 -23.40 6.19
N ILE A 12 0.26 -23.01 6.54
CA ILE A 12 0.77 -23.13 7.90
C ILE A 12 0.29 -22.00 8.83
N ALA A 13 -0.49 -21.06 8.30
CA ALA A 13 -1.03 -19.91 9.02
C ALA A 13 0.10 -19.17 9.77
N ASP A 14 1.18 -18.86 9.04
CA ASP A 14 2.32 -18.14 9.59
C ASP A 14 1.84 -16.85 10.30
N ASN A 15 2.42 -16.58 11.47
CA ASN A 15 1.95 -15.52 12.37
C ASN A 15 1.97 -14.14 11.69
N PHE A 16 3.02 -13.85 10.91
CA PHE A 16 3.11 -12.57 10.19
C PHE A 16 2.03 -12.49 9.12
N THR A 17 1.89 -13.55 8.30
CA THR A 17 0.91 -13.62 7.21
C THR A 17 -0.51 -13.46 7.75
N VAL A 18 -0.88 -14.16 8.83
CA VAL A 18 -2.21 -14.05 9.45
C VAL A 18 -2.46 -12.64 9.99
N CYS A 19 -1.49 -12.03 10.67
CA CYS A 19 -1.65 -10.68 11.22
C CYS A 19 -1.81 -9.64 10.10
N MET A 20 -0.96 -9.72 9.08
CA MET A 20 -0.98 -8.81 7.93
C MET A 20 -2.31 -8.91 7.18
N GLU A 21 -2.75 -10.13 6.82
CA GLU A 21 -4.01 -10.34 6.11
C GLU A 21 -5.23 -9.91 6.94
N THR A 22 -5.19 -10.09 8.26
CA THR A 22 -6.26 -9.62 9.15
C THR A 22 -6.38 -8.09 9.11
N ILE A 23 -5.26 -7.37 9.19
CA ILE A 23 -5.24 -5.90 9.08
C ILE A 23 -5.73 -5.50 7.69
N THR A 24 -5.30 -6.18 6.64
CA THR A 24 -5.74 -5.90 5.28
C THR A 24 -7.25 -6.07 5.10
N ALA A 25 -7.81 -7.16 5.64
CA ALA A 25 -9.24 -7.43 5.57
C ALA A 25 -10.07 -6.42 6.39
N TRP A 26 -9.65 -6.10 7.61
CA TRP A 26 -10.45 -5.28 8.53
C TRP A 26 -10.22 -3.77 8.42
N ALA A 27 -9.03 -3.33 7.97
CA ALA A 27 -8.70 -1.93 7.80
C ALA A 27 -8.66 -1.53 6.32
N TRP A 28 -7.78 -2.14 5.53
CA TRP A 28 -7.55 -1.70 4.14
C TRP A 28 -8.75 -1.96 3.23
N GLY A 29 -9.48 -3.07 3.40
CA GLY A 29 -10.70 -3.36 2.66
C GLY A 29 -11.78 -2.28 2.83
N PRO A 30 -12.28 -2.03 4.06
CA PRO A 30 -13.27 -0.98 4.32
C PRO A 30 -12.76 0.42 3.94
N LEU A 31 -11.50 0.75 4.21
CA LEU A 31 -10.92 2.05 3.83
C LEU A 31 -10.80 2.22 2.31
N SER A 32 -10.56 1.15 1.56
CA SER A 32 -10.55 1.20 0.09
C SER A 32 -11.94 1.52 -0.45
N VAL A 33 -12.98 0.88 0.09
CA VAL A 33 -14.38 1.20 -0.27
C VAL A 33 -14.72 2.64 0.07
N TRP A 34 -14.35 3.11 1.27
CA TRP A 34 -14.54 4.51 1.64
C TRP A 34 -13.78 5.44 0.68
N THR A 35 -12.53 5.13 0.35
CA THR A 35 -11.72 5.92 -0.60
C THR A 35 -12.49 6.09 -1.92
N VAL A 36 -13.01 5.01 -2.49
CA VAL A 36 -13.82 5.07 -3.73
C VAL A 36 -15.06 5.93 -3.55
N LEU A 37 -15.83 5.76 -2.48
CA LEU A 37 -17.01 6.59 -2.20
C LEU A 37 -16.65 8.08 -2.04
N ALA A 38 -15.51 8.37 -1.41
CA ALA A 38 -15.00 9.73 -1.25
C ALA A 38 -14.64 10.36 -2.60
N PHE A 39 -14.08 9.58 -3.53
CA PHE A 39 -13.82 10.01 -4.91
C PHE A 39 -15.13 10.28 -5.67
N LEU A 40 -16.09 9.34 -5.62
CA LEU A 40 -17.39 9.50 -6.28
C LEU A 40 -18.17 10.73 -5.79
N GLN A 41 -18.00 11.08 -4.51
CA GLN A 41 -18.66 12.24 -3.89
C GLN A 41 -17.78 13.50 -3.88
N ASN A 42 -16.63 13.50 -4.56
CA ASN A 42 -15.68 14.62 -4.62
C ASN A 42 -15.31 15.20 -3.23
N LYS A 43 -15.18 14.34 -2.21
CA LYS A 43 -14.82 14.77 -0.85
C LYS A 43 -13.39 15.33 -0.82
N PRO A 44 -13.09 16.33 0.04
CA PRO A 44 -11.76 16.96 0.12
C PRO A 44 -10.69 16.00 0.65
N TYR A 45 -11.08 15.02 1.47
CA TYR A 45 -10.15 14.06 2.09
C TYR A 45 -9.86 12.84 1.21
N ARG A 46 -10.37 12.77 -0.03
CA ARG A 46 -10.24 11.60 -0.91
C ARG A 46 -8.77 11.20 -1.17
N PHE A 47 -7.89 12.18 -1.40
CA PHE A 47 -6.47 11.94 -1.62
C PHE A 47 -5.72 11.57 -0.32
N VAL A 48 -6.21 12.02 0.84
CA VAL A 48 -5.67 11.58 2.14
C VAL A 48 -5.97 10.10 2.37
N LEU A 49 -7.21 9.67 2.09
CA LEU A 49 -7.59 8.25 2.19
C LEU A 49 -6.80 7.39 1.19
N GLN A 50 -6.68 7.83 -0.06
CA GLN A 50 -5.85 7.16 -1.08
C GLN A 50 -4.42 6.99 -0.59
N LEU A 51 -3.81 8.03 -0.03
CA LEU A 51 -2.44 7.98 0.48
C LEU A 51 -2.30 6.97 1.63
N ILE A 52 -3.20 7.00 2.62
CA ILE A 52 -3.17 6.10 3.78
C ILE A 52 -3.31 4.64 3.35
N VAL A 53 -4.30 4.33 2.53
CA VAL A 53 -4.54 2.96 2.05
C VAL A 53 -3.37 2.47 1.20
N SER A 54 -2.89 3.29 0.27
CA SER A 54 -1.80 2.91 -0.63
C SER A 54 -0.49 2.67 0.14
N LEU A 55 -0.18 3.51 1.12
CA LEU A 55 1.00 3.30 1.97
C LEU A 55 0.87 2.04 2.81
N GLY A 56 -0.32 1.76 3.35
CA GLY A 56 -0.61 0.53 4.09
C GLY A 56 -0.39 -0.74 3.27
N GLN A 57 -0.90 -0.76 2.04
CA GLN A 57 -0.72 -1.88 1.10
C GLN A 57 0.76 -2.06 0.73
N LEU A 58 1.45 -0.97 0.35
CA LEU A 58 2.86 -1.02 0.01
C LEU A 58 3.73 -1.52 1.17
N TYR A 59 3.47 -1.03 2.39
CA TYR A 59 4.21 -1.44 3.58
C TYR A 59 3.98 -2.93 3.90
N GLY A 60 2.74 -3.40 3.85
CA GLY A 60 2.39 -4.80 4.07
C GLY A 60 3.10 -5.72 3.08
N ASP A 61 3.10 -5.35 1.80
CA ASP A 61 3.69 -6.18 0.74
C ASP A 61 5.23 -6.17 0.77
N VAL A 62 5.86 -5.04 1.08
CA VAL A 62 7.31 -4.99 1.32
C VAL A 62 7.71 -5.92 2.47
N LEU A 63 6.94 -5.94 3.57
CA LEU A 63 7.20 -6.86 4.67
C LEU A 63 6.94 -8.32 4.29
N TYR A 64 5.94 -8.59 3.45
CA TYR A 64 5.65 -9.93 2.93
C TYR A 64 6.83 -10.51 2.14
N PHE A 65 7.43 -9.72 1.23
CA PHE A 65 8.65 -10.11 0.52
C PHE A 65 9.85 -10.22 1.45
N TYR A 66 10.03 -9.26 2.38
CA TYR A 66 11.20 -9.22 3.24
C TYR A 66 11.23 -10.39 4.24
N THR A 67 10.07 -10.81 4.76
CA THR A 67 9.99 -11.98 5.63
C THR A 67 10.35 -13.26 4.88
N GLU A 68 9.85 -13.46 3.66
CA GLU A 68 10.22 -14.64 2.86
C GLU A 68 11.69 -14.64 2.44
N TYR A 69 12.22 -13.47 2.10
CA TYR A 69 13.64 -13.32 1.80
C TYR A 69 14.51 -13.70 3.02
N ARG A 70 14.11 -13.29 4.23
CA ARG A 70 14.80 -13.63 5.47
C ARG A 70 14.73 -15.13 5.79
N ASP A 71 13.63 -15.77 5.42
CA ASP A 71 13.43 -17.22 5.53
C ASP A 71 14.04 -18.00 4.35
N GLY A 72 14.78 -17.34 3.46
CA GLY A 72 15.52 -17.95 2.36
C GLY A 72 14.66 -18.56 1.26
N PHE A 73 13.44 -18.03 1.05
CA PHE A 73 12.45 -18.58 0.11
C PHE A 73 12.09 -20.06 0.38
N SER A 74 12.08 -20.44 1.65
CA SER A 74 11.85 -21.83 2.07
C SER A 74 10.39 -22.28 1.99
N HIS A 75 9.44 -21.35 1.83
CA HIS A 75 8.01 -21.66 1.88
C HIS A 75 7.40 -21.90 0.49
N GLY A 76 8.19 -21.94 -0.58
CA GLY A 76 7.73 -22.25 -1.93
C GLY A 76 8.79 -22.95 -2.78
N TRP A 77 8.40 -23.40 -3.98
CA TRP A 77 9.37 -23.92 -4.94
C TRP A 77 10.12 -22.78 -5.64
N MET A 78 11.27 -22.42 -5.09
CA MET A 78 12.13 -21.37 -5.63
C MET A 78 12.43 -21.62 -7.12
N TRP A 79 12.37 -20.55 -7.93
CA TRP A 79 12.54 -20.56 -9.39
C TRP A 79 11.43 -21.21 -10.23
N HIS A 80 10.38 -21.77 -9.61
CA HIS A 80 9.30 -22.35 -10.40
C HIS A 80 8.57 -21.26 -11.22
N PRO A 81 8.43 -21.42 -12.56
CA PRO A 81 7.93 -20.35 -13.44
C PRO A 81 6.51 -19.87 -13.09
N VAL A 82 5.63 -20.78 -12.67
CA VAL A 82 4.25 -20.42 -12.28
C VAL A 82 4.17 -20.02 -10.81
N TYR A 83 4.52 -20.93 -9.90
CA TYR A 83 4.38 -20.71 -8.46
C TYR A 83 5.26 -19.60 -7.88
N PHE A 84 6.53 -19.51 -8.28
CA PHE A 84 7.41 -18.48 -7.78
C PHE A 84 7.29 -17.19 -8.60
N TRP A 85 7.54 -17.26 -9.91
CA TRP A 85 7.59 -16.03 -10.72
C TRP A 85 6.22 -15.39 -10.95
N PHE A 86 5.20 -16.18 -11.29
CA PHE A 86 3.88 -15.61 -11.56
C PHE A 86 3.11 -15.33 -10.26
N TYR A 87 2.91 -16.33 -9.40
CA TYR A 87 2.13 -16.15 -8.18
C TYR A 87 2.84 -15.31 -7.13
N PHE A 88 4.07 -15.65 -6.76
CA PHE A 88 4.77 -14.96 -5.68
C PHE A 88 5.35 -13.60 -6.12
N VAL A 89 6.02 -13.52 -7.27
CA VAL A 89 6.63 -12.24 -7.70
C VAL A 89 5.63 -11.35 -8.42
N PHE A 90 5.05 -11.80 -9.53
CA PHE A 90 4.27 -10.91 -10.40
C PHE A 90 2.96 -10.43 -9.76
N MET A 91 2.16 -11.32 -9.15
CA MET A 91 0.88 -10.90 -8.55
C MET A 91 1.07 -9.92 -7.39
N ASN A 92 2.09 -10.10 -6.55
CA ASN A 92 2.38 -9.17 -5.46
C ASN A 92 3.07 -7.89 -5.96
N ALA A 93 3.90 -7.96 -7.01
CA ALA A 93 4.48 -6.75 -7.60
C ALA A 93 3.42 -5.72 -8.07
N LEU A 94 2.20 -6.18 -8.43
CA LEU A 94 1.08 -5.27 -8.69
C LEU A 94 0.71 -4.43 -7.44
N TRP A 95 0.78 -5.02 -6.25
CA TRP A 95 0.58 -4.33 -4.96
C TRP A 95 1.75 -3.49 -4.49
N ILE A 96 2.88 -3.53 -5.19
CA ILE A 96 3.94 -2.51 -5.05
C ILE A 96 3.69 -1.37 -6.02
N ILE A 97 3.52 -1.69 -7.31
CA ILE A 97 3.51 -0.71 -8.39
C ILE A 97 2.26 0.18 -8.32
N ILE A 98 1.07 -0.40 -8.17
CA ILE A 98 -0.19 0.36 -8.18
C ILE A 98 -0.26 1.29 -6.98
N PRO A 99 -0.05 0.85 -5.72
CA PRO A 99 -0.05 1.75 -4.58
C PRO A 99 1.04 2.82 -4.65
N SER A 100 2.23 2.51 -5.17
CA SER A 100 3.29 3.52 -5.36
C SER A 100 2.85 4.63 -6.31
N ALA A 101 2.22 4.29 -7.44
CA ALA A 101 1.68 5.27 -8.37
C ALA A 101 0.57 6.12 -7.72
N LEU A 102 -0.32 5.50 -6.93
CA LEU A 102 -1.38 6.20 -6.20
C LEU A 102 -0.83 7.12 -5.09
N ILE A 103 0.29 6.75 -4.45
CA ILE A 103 0.99 7.62 -3.50
C ILE A 103 1.52 8.87 -4.22
N CYS A 104 2.17 8.71 -5.37
CA CYS A 104 2.66 9.85 -6.15
C CYS A 104 1.53 10.78 -6.60
N ASP A 105 0.41 10.21 -7.08
CA ASP A 105 -0.77 10.98 -7.47
C ASP A 105 -1.40 11.74 -6.28
N ALA A 106 -1.58 11.08 -5.14
CA ALA A 106 -2.10 11.72 -3.94
C ALA A 106 -1.16 12.82 -3.43
N TRP A 107 0.15 12.56 -3.43
CA TRP A 107 1.16 13.53 -3.03
C TRP A 107 1.12 14.78 -3.91
N ALA A 108 1.05 14.62 -5.23
CA ALA A 108 1.00 15.73 -6.16
C ALA A 108 -0.25 16.59 -5.92
N ASN A 109 -1.43 15.98 -5.84
CA ASN A 109 -2.69 16.70 -5.63
C ASN A 109 -2.73 17.41 -4.27
N LEU A 110 -2.28 16.75 -3.19
CA LEU A 110 -2.23 17.36 -1.86
C LEU A 110 -1.24 18.54 -1.82
N SER A 111 -0.07 18.38 -2.43
CA SER A 111 0.95 19.44 -2.49
C SER A 111 0.47 20.65 -3.28
N LEU A 112 -0.22 20.43 -4.40
CA LEU A 112 -0.80 21.52 -5.22
C LEU A 112 -1.84 22.32 -4.44
N VAL A 113 -2.75 21.64 -3.73
CA VAL A 113 -3.77 22.32 -2.92
C VAL A 113 -3.14 23.06 -1.75
N GLN A 114 -2.11 22.50 -1.11
CA GLN A 114 -1.39 23.18 -0.03
C GLN A 114 -0.68 24.44 -0.52
N ALA A 115 0.02 24.38 -1.67
CA ALA A 115 0.66 25.55 -2.26
C ALA A 115 -0.34 26.67 -2.58
N ALA A 116 -1.49 26.31 -3.18
CA ALA A 116 -2.55 27.27 -3.45
C ALA A 116 -3.14 27.88 -2.17
N ALA A 117 -3.27 27.08 -1.09
CA ALA A 117 -3.74 27.58 0.20
C ALA A 117 -2.75 28.56 0.84
N ASP A 118 -1.44 28.29 0.73
CA ASP A 118 -0.39 29.16 1.25
C ASP A 118 -0.38 30.53 0.56
N ASP A 119 -0.70 30.60 -0.73
CA ASP A 119 -0.82 31.86 -1.49
C ASP A 119 -2.07 32.68 -1.10
N LEU A 120 -3.14 32.00 -0.68
CA LEU A 120 -4.42 32.62 -0.29
C LEU A 120 -4.41 33.20 1.13
N ILE A 121 -3.44 32.84 1.97
CA ILE A 121 -3.32 33.33 3.35
C ILE A 121 -2.06 34.20 3.47
N PRO A 122 -2.15 35.53 3.22
CA PRO A 122 -1.04 36.44 3.42
C PRO A 122 -0.63 36.45 4.89
N GLY A 123 0.44 35.73 5.24
CA GLY A 123 0.99 35.68 6.61
C GLY A 123 1.67 34.36 7.01
N TYR A 124 1.43 33.24 6.33
CA TYR A 124 2.07 31.96 6.67
C TYR A 124 3.58 31.96 6.36
N GLN A 125 3.97 32.62 5.27
CA GLN A 125 5.37 32.82 4.84
C GLN A 125 6.24 33.58 5.88
N GLY A 126 5.63 34.31 6.81
CA GLY A 126 6.34 35.12 7.82
C GLY A 126 6.94 34.32 8.99
N LYS A 127 6.52 33.06 9.19
CA LYS A 127 7.02 32.23 10.31
C LYS A 127 8.20 31.33 9.94
N VAL A 128 8.38 30.98 8.67
CA VAL A 128 9.43 30.04 8.23
C VAL A 128 10.76 30.74 7.96
N LYS A 129 10.76 32.04 7.62
CA LYS A 129 11.99 32.82 7.33
C LYS A 129 12.70 33.43 8.55
N LYS A 130 12.36 33.03 9.78
CA LYS A 130 13.10 33.43 10.99
C LYS A 130 13.82 32.23 11.59
N LYS A 131 14.98 31.89 11.03
CA LYS A 131 16.13 31.33 11.75
C LYS A 131 17.38 31.46 10.89
#